data_AF-A0A7S2YHT3-F1
#
_entry.id   AF-A0A7S2YHT3-F1
#
_cell.length_a   1.000
_cell.length_b   1.000
_cell.length_c   1.000
_cell.angle_alpha   90.00
_cell.angle_beta   90.00
_cell.angle_gamma   90.00
#
_symmetry.space_group_name_H-M   'P 1'
#
loop_
_entity.id
_entity.type
_entity.pdbx_description
1 polymer ?
#
loop_
_entity_poly.entity_id
_entity_poly.type
_entity_poly.pdbx_seq_one_letter_code
_entity_poly.pdbx_strand_id
1 'polypeptide(L)'
;DLFTKSMPNVPWAFVFRDSVEIMMSHFKNYQKGESLSATGPRPVCLRAYGSKYQHPMMQELVHTRIPHLHNVSQLSKEEYCAAHLATLAQSAVNEYQRLNPKKKGNQKVHTRKQWFFNYDQLPHVIWEDWLPKLHMGYISKDIVGRMQNVANVYSKNRLPPGDGGANAANGAVEHWHEDSTMKQARAPASVREAANIFLEPVFKSMMDIQALQQD
;
A
#
# COMPACT_ATOMS: atom_id res chain seq x y z
N ASP A 1 -16.38 5.35 5.63
CA ASP A 1 -15.75 5.19 6.97
C ASP A 1 -15.81 6.54 7.74
N LEU A 2 -15.16 6.68 8.91
CA LEU A 2 -15.17 7.93 9.71
C LEU A 2 -14.49 9.09 8.96
N PHE A 3 -13.37 8.84 8.27
CA PHE A 3 -12.64 9.85 7.51
C PHE A 3 -13.48 10.39 6.36
N THR A 4 -14.14 9.53 5.58
CA THR A 4 -14.98 10.01 4.47
C THR A 4 -16.27 10.71 4.92
N LYS A 5 -16.70 10.51 6.17
CA LYS A 5 -17.78 11.26 6.82
C LYS A 5 -17.29 12.63 7.32
N SER A 6 -16.12 12.68 7.95
CA SER A 6 -15.55 13.91 8.51
C SER A 6 -14.96 14.83 7.46
N MET A 7 -14.47 14.28 6.34
CA MET A 7 -13.84 15.01 5.25
C MET A 7 -14.51 14.68 3.91
N PRO A 8 -15.81 15.00 3.73
CA PRO A 8 -16.59 14.53 2.60
C PRO A 8 -16.14 15.09 1.25
N ASN A 9 -15.46 16.24 1.25
CA ASN A 9 -15.01 16.96 0.06
C ASN A 9 -13.50 16.82 -0.16
N VAL A 10 -12.78 16.12 0.71
CA VAL A 10 -11.34 15.93 0.56
C VAL A 10 -11.11 14.77 -0.42
N PRO A 11 -10.40 15.01 -1.52
CA PRO A 11 -10.03 13.95 -2.45
C PRO A 11 -9.10 12.96 -1.74
N TRP A 12 -9.29 11.66 -1.98
CA TRP A 12 -8.42 10.64 -1.41
C TRP A 12 -7.82 9.75 -2.48
N ALA A 13 -6.61 9.29 -2.22
CA ALA A 13 -5.90 8.34 -3.06
C ALA A 13 -5.50 7.13 -2.21
N PHE A 14 -5.66 5.94 -2.79
CA PHE A 14 -5.14 4.70 -2.22
C PHE A 14 -3.94 4.25 -3.05
N VAL A 15 -2.76 4.28 -2.44
CA VAL A 15 -1.55 3.77 -3.07
C VAL A 15 -1.37 2.32 -2.67
N PHE A 16 -1.26 1.45 -3.66
CA PHE A 16 -1.05 0.01 -3.46
C PHE A 16 0.21 -0.42 -4.20
N ARG A 17 0.70 -1.62 -3.89
CA ARG A 17 1.95 -2.18 -4.42
C ARG A 17 1.79 -3.68 -4.53
N ASP A 18 2.66 -4.32 -5.31
CA ASP A 18 2.78 -5.77 -5.35
C ASP A 18 2.69 -6.43 -3.96
N SER A 19 1.89 -7.50 -3.91
CA SER A 19 1.55 -8.25 -2.71
C SER A 19 2.77 -8.77 -1.94
N VAL A 20 3.77 -9.31 -2.65
CA VAL A 20 5.00 -9.85 -2.08
C VAL A 20 5.89 -8.71 -1.58
N GLU A 21 6.01 -7.62 -2.32
CA GLU A 21 6.80 -6.46 -1.92
C GLU A 21 6.28 -5.81 -0.64
N ILE A 22 4.95 -5.71 -0.48
CA ILE A 22 4.33 -5.22 0.76
C ILE A 22 4.70 -6.14 1.92
N MET A 23 4.52 -7.45 1.75
CA MET A 23 4.86 -8.43 2.77
C MET A 23 6.34 -8.34 3.15
N MET A 24 7.24 -8.34 2.17
CA MET A 24 8.68 -8.23 2.44
C MET A 24 9.06 -6.92 3.11
N SER A 25 8.33 -5.82 2.87
CA SER A 25 8.55 -4.55 3.57
C SER A 25 8.19 -4.61 5.06
N HIS A 26 7.24 -5.49 5.44
CA HIS A 26 6.89 -5.78 6.82
C HIS A 26 7.88 -6.77 7.46
N PHE A 27 8.31 -7.79 6.73
CA PHE A 27 9.27 -8.80 7.19
C PHE A 27 10.72 -8.42 6.81
N LYS A 28 11.21 -7.28 7.32
CA LYS A 28 12.58 -6.80 7.05
C LYS A 28 13.68 -7.81 7.38
N ASN A 29 13.45 -8.71 8.33
CA ASN A 29 14.41 -9.77 8.67
C ASN A 29 14.60 -10.77 7.51
N TYR A 30 13.53 -11.11 6.78
CA TYR A 30 13.63 -11.97 5.59
C TYR A 30 14.44 -11.33 4.48
N GLN A 31 14.42 -10.00 4.35
CA GLN A 31 15.28 -9.30 3.40
C GLN A 31 16.78 -9.50 3.72
N LYS A 32 17.14 -9.79 4.98
CA LYS A 32 18.51 -10.10 5.41
C LYS A 32 18.85 -11.60 5.36
N GLY A 33 17.91 -12.44 4.93
CA GLY A 33 18.06 -13.90 4.99
C GLY A 33 17.88 -14.49 6.39
N GLU A 34 17.39 -13.69 7.34
CA GLU A 34 17.15 -14.13 8.72
C GLU A 34 15.71 -14.58 8.89
N SER A 35 15.48 -15.63 9.68
CA SER A 35 14.12 -16.04 10.03
C SER A 35 13.45 -15.02 10.98
N LEU A 36 12.15 -15.17 11.24
CA LEU A 36 11.46 -14.44 12.30
C LEU A 36 12.08 -14.78 13.67
N SER A 37 13.09 -14.02 14.06
CA SER A 37 13.70 -14.11 15.38
C SER A 37 12.67 -13.81 16.48
N ALA A 38 12.75 -14.57 17.58
CA ALA A 38 11.97 -14.29 18.79
C ALA A 38 12.35 -12.95 19.44
N THR A 39 13.59 -12.48 19.23
CA THR A 39 14.19 -11.28 19.83
C THR A 39 14.26 -10.08 18.89
N GLY A 40 13.99 -10.29 17.59
CA GLY A 40 13.98 -9.22 16.59
C GLY A 40 12.70 -8.37 16.62
N PRO A 41 12.73 -7.17 15.98
CA PRO A 41 11.54 -6.34 15.85
C PRO A 41 10.48 -7.10 15.04
N ARG A 42 9.29 -7.26 15.64
CA ARG A 42 8.17 -7.92 14.98
C ARG A 42 7.53 -6.97 13.96
N PRO A 43 7.09 -7.50 12.79
CA PRO A 43 6.26 -6.75 11.87
C PRO A 43 5.04 -6.12 12.57
N VAL A 44 4.69 -4.89 12.21
CA VAL A 44 3.58 -4.15 12.83
C VAL A 44 2.24 -4.87 12.66
N CYS A 45 2.04 -5.54 11.52
CA CYS A 45 0.86 -6.35 11.23
C CYS A 45 0.67 -7.50 12.24
N LEU A 46 1.72 -7.93 12.95
CA LEU A 46 1.63 -9.01 13.96
C LEU A 46 1.30 -8.50 15.36
N ARG A 47 1.07 -7.19 15.56
CA ARG A 47 0.82 -6.62 16.89
C ARG A 47 -0.40 -7.25 17.58
N ALA A 48 -1.42 -7.63 16.81
CA ALA A 48 -2.64 -8.27 17.30
C ALA A 48 -2.68 -9.80 17.04
N TYR A 49 -1.55 -10.40 16.63
CA TYR A 49 -1.46 -11.84 16.41
C TYR A 49 -1.76 -12.62 17.69
N GLY A 50 -2.64 -13.61 17.60
CA GLY A 50 -3.11 -14.39 18.76
C GLY A 50 -4.17 -13.69 19.63
N SER A 51 -4.59 -12.46 19.30
CA SER A 51 -5.71 -11.80 19.97
C SER A 51 -7.01 -12.60 19.78
N LYS A 52 -7.84 -12.69 20.84
CA LYS A 52 -9.19 -13.26 20.77
C LYS A 52 -10.15 -12.37 19.96
N TYR A 53 -9.88 -11.08 19.89
CA TYR A 53 -10.68 -10.12 19.15
C TYR A 53 -10.02 -9.86 17.80
N GLN A 54 -10.63 -10.40 16.75
CA GLN A 54 -10.22 -10.22 15.36
C GLN A 54 -11.32 -9.49 14.60
N HIS A 55 -10.94 -8.58 13.71
CA HIS A 55 -11.89 -7.76 12.97
C HIS A 55 -12.83 -8.65 12.11
N PRO A 56 -14.16 -8.42 12.07
CA PRO A 56 -15.10 -9.28 11.35
C PRO A 56 -14.75 -9.51 9.88
N MET A 57 -14.31 -8.46 9.17
CA MET A 57 -13.87 -8.58 7.77
C MET A 57 -12.63 -9.48 7.62
N MET A 58 -11.74 -9.52 8.61
CA MET A 58 -10.60 -10.44 8.58
C MET A 58 -11.07 -11.88 8.76
N GLN A 59 -12.06 -12.13 9.64
CA GLN A 59 -12.66 -13.46 9.82
C GLN A 59 -13.35 -13.92 8.53
N GLU A 60 -14.12 -13.03 7.89
CA GLU A 60 -14.78 -13.28 6.61
C GLU A 60 -13.78 -13.58 5.49
N LEU A 61 -12.70 -12.79 5.37
CA LEU A 61 -11.64 -13.04 4.42
C LEU A 61 -10.99 -14.40 4.65
N VAL A 62 -10.65 -14.75 5.90
CA VAL A 62 -10.05 -16.06 6.22
C VAL A 62 -10.98 -17.21 5.85
N HIS A 63 -12.25 -17.12 6.22
CA HIS A 63 -13.23 -18.14 5.89
C HIS A 63 -13.45 -18.27 4.37
N THR A 64 -13.42 -17.16 3.63
CA THR A 64 -13.60 -17.16 2.17
C THR A 64 -12.39 -17.74 1.45
N ARG A 65 -11.17 -17.44 1.91
CA ARG A 65 -9.92 -17.83 1.24
C ARG A 65 -9.45 -19.22 1.65
N ILE A 66 -9.74 -19.63 2.88
CA ILE A 66 -9.36 -20.93 3.43
C ILE A 66 -10.60 -21.54 4.13
N PRO A 67 -11.53 -22.15 3.39
CA PRO A 67 -12.83 -22.59 3.93
C PRO A 67 -12.77 -23.57 5.10
N HIS A 68 -11.69 -24.33 5.22
CA HIS A 68 -11.48 -25.30 6.30
C HIS A 68 -10.91 -24.68 7.58
N LEU A 69 -10.47 -23.42 7.54
CA LEU A 69 -10.06 -22.68 8.73
C LEU A 69 -11.22 -21.89 9.29
N HIS A 70 -11.61 -22.22 10.53
CA HIS A 70 -12.71 -21.55 11.23
C HIS A 70 -12.23 -20.41 12.12
N ASN A 71 -10.93 -20.30 12.39
CA ASN A 71 -10.39 -19.29 13.29
C ASN A 71 -9.08 -18.68 12.79
N VAL A 72 -9.03 -17.35 12.78
CA VAL A 72 -7.85 -16.53 12.48
C VAL A 72 -6.65 -16.90 13.36
N SER A 73 -6.86 -17.40 14.58
CA SER A 73 -5.78 -17.81 15.48
C SER A 73 -4.98 -19.02 14.99
N GLN A 74 -5.51 -19.76 14.00
CA GLN A 74 -4.86 -20.93 13.42
C GLN A 74 -3.87 -20.57 12.29
N LEU A 75 -3.88 -19.30 11.84
CA LEU A 75 -2.97 -18.84 10.81
C LEU A 75 -1.53 -18.78 11.32
N SER A 76 -0.59 -19.08 10.43
CA SER A 76 0.81 -18.69 10.60
C SER A 76 0.96 -17.16 10.69
N LYS A 77 2.16 -16.69 11.06
CA LYS A 77 2.43 -15.26 11.17
C LYS A 77 2.34 -14.58 9.80
N GLU A 78 2.86 -15.22 8.76
CA GLU A 78 2.83 -14.77 7.38
C GLU A 78 1.38 -14.65 6.89
N GLU A 79 0.59 -15.71 7.06
CA GLU A 79 -0.84 -15.71 6.68
C GLU A 79 -1.63 -14.66 7.45
N TYR A 80 -1.42 -14.54 8.77
CA TYR A 80 -2.09 -13.51 9.56
C TYR A 80 -1.73 -12.10 9.08
N CYS A 81 -0.45 -11.84 8.84
CA CYS A 81 0.00 -10.54 8.34
C CYS A 81 -0.63 -10.25 6.97
N ALA A 82 -0.63 -11.22 6.05
CA ALA A 82 -1.23 -11.08 4.73
C ALA A 82 -2.74 -10.85 4.81
N ALA A 83 -3.47 -11.62 5.63
CA ALA A 83 -4.90 -11.44 5.85
C ALA A 83 -5.25 -10.09 6.49
N HIS A 84 -4.42 -9.62 7.44
CA HIS A 84 -4.60 -8.31 8.07
C HIS A 84 -4.41 -7.18 7.05
N LEU A 85 -3.33 -7.23 6.25
CA LEU A 85 -3.06 -6.25 5.20
C LEU A 85 -4.14 -6.31 4.10
N ALA A 86 -4.61 -7.49 3.73
CA ALA A 86 -5.71 -7.68 2.80
C ALA A 86 -7.01 -7.04 3.32
N THR A 87 -7.26 -7.08 4.63
CA THR A 87 -8.42 -6.42 5.25
C THR A 87 -8.36 -4.89 5.04
N LEU A 88 -7.17 -4.28 5.14
CA LEU A 88 -7.00 -2.85 4.89
C LEU A 88 -7.24 -2.51 3.42
N ALA A 89 -6.66 -3.27 2.51
CA ALA A 89 -6.86 -3.09 1.07
C ALA A 89 -8.33 -3.32 0.66
N GLN A 90 -8.97 -4.35 1.21
CA GLN A 90 -10.37 -4.68 0.93
C GLN A 90 -11.30 -3.59 1.45
N SER A 91 -10.98 -2.97 2.60
CA SER A 91 -11.72 -1.82 3.10
C SER A 91 -11.70 -0.64 2.12
N ALA A 92 -10.55 -0.38 1.49
CA ALA A 92 -10.43 0.68 0.47
C ALA A 92 -11.24 0.36 -0.79
N VAL A 93 -11.18 -0.89 -1.27
CA VAL A 93 -12.00 -1.38 -2.40
C VAL A 93 -13.50 -1.25 -2.09
N ASN A 94 -13.93 -1.69 -0.91
CA ASN A 94 -15.33 -1.63 -0.50
C ASN A 94 -15.82 -0.18 -0.41
N GLU A 95 -15.02 0.74 0.12
CA GLU A 95 -15.37 2.15 0.20
C GLU A 95 -15.47 2.78 -1.20
N TYR A 96 -14.55 2.44 -2.12
CA TYR A 96 -14.64 2.85 -3.52
C TYR A 96 -15.93 2.38 -4.17
N GLN A 97 -16.27 1.11 -4.05
CA GLN A 97 -17.50 0.52 -4.61
C GLN A 97 -18.76 1.14 -4.00
N ARG A 98 -18.75 1.41 -2.69
CA ARG A 98 -19.85 2.08 -1.99
C ARG A 98 -20.09 3.50 -2.50
N LEU A 99 -19.02 4.22 -2.83
CA LEU A 99 -19.08 5.58 -3.36
C LEU A 99 -19.37 5.63 -4.87
N ASN A 100 -19.07 4.55 -5.59
CA ASN A 100 -19.27 4.42 -7.04
C ASN A 100 -20.14 3.20 -7.36
N PRO A 101 -21.41 3.17 -6.89
CA PRO A 101 -22.29 2.05 -7.19
C PRO A 101 -22.47 1.95 -8.71
N LYS A 102 -22.40 0.71 -9.25
CA LYS A 102 -22.68 0.44 -10.67
C LYS A 102 -24.00 1.12 -11.04
N LYS A 103 -23.96 2.07 -11.98
CA LYS A 103 -25.14 2.86 -12.40
C LYS A 103 -26.30 1.91 -12.74
N LYS A 104 -27.36 1.90 -11.92
CA LYS A 104 -28.68 1.40 -12.33
C LYS A 104 -29.49 2.61 -12.79
N GLY A 105 -29.45 2.89 -14.10
CA GLY A 105 -30.22 3.97 -14.73
C GLY A 105 -29.49 5.31 -14.90
N ASN A 106 -30.23 6.31 -15.43
CA ASN A 106 -29.75 7.63 -15.85
C ASN A 106 -29.48 8.63 -14.69
N GLN A 107 -29.16 8.16 -13.49
CA GLN A 107 -28.88 9.06 -12.38
C GLN A 107 -27.41 9.52 -12.43
N LYS A 108 -27.19 10.83 -12.56
CA LYS A 108 -25.87 11.45 -12.39
C LYS A 108 -25.44 11.29 -10.93
N VAL A 109 -24.72 10.23 -10.62
CA VAL A 109 -24.00 10.10 -9.35
C VAL A 109 -22.86 11.11 -9.37
N HIS A 110 -22.83 12.02 -8.39
CA HIS A 110 -21.64 12.82 -8.14
C HIS A 110 -20.50 11.88 -7.73
N THR A 111 -19.65 11.52 -8.69
CA THR A 111 -18.44 10.76 -8.43
C THR A 111 -17.53 11.63 -7.59
N ARG A 112 -17.36 11.26 -6.32
CA ARG A 112 -16.31 11.85 -5.50
C ARG A 112 -14.97 11.43 -6.12
N LYS A 113 -13.97 12.31 -6.11
CA LYS A 113 -12.69 11.99 -6.74
C LYS A 113 -11.88 11.04 -5.84
N GLN A 114 -11.83 9.77 -6.23
CA GLN A 114 -11.00 8.72 -5.64
C GLN A 114 -10.02 8.21 -6.66
N TRP A 115 -8.81 7.90 -6.23
CA TRP A 115 -7.82 7.30 -7.11
C TRP A 115 -7.16 6.09 -6.48
N PHE A 116 -6.85 5.12 -7.31
CA PHE A 116 -6.00 3.99 -6.98
C PHE A 116 -4.73 4.12 -7.80
N PHE A 117 -3.58 4.08 -7.13
CA PHE A 117 -2.28 4.18 -7.77
C PHE A 117 -1.43 3.00 -7.39
N ASN A 118 -0.89 2.31 -8.38
CA ASN A 118 0.20 1.39 -8.16
C ASN A 118 1.47 2.21 -7.83
N TYR A 119 2.22 1.75 -6.83
CA TYR A 119 3.40 2.38 -6.29
C TYR A 119 4.53 2.49 -7.32
N ASP A 120 4.57 1.59 -8.30
CA ASP A 120 5.51 1.62 -9.42
C ASP A 120 5.37 2.88 -10.31
N GLN A 121 4.19 3.50 -10.34
CA GLN A 121 3.92 4.74 -11.06
C GLN A 121 4.30 5.99 -10.26
N LEU A 122 4.66 5.84 -8.98
CA LEU A 122 5.10 6.95 -8.16
C LEU A 122 6.56 7.31 -8.45
N PRO A 123 6.93 8.60 -8.34
CA PRO A 123 6.06 9.74 -8.01
C PRO A 123 5.35 10.38 -9.22
N HIS A 124 5.66 9.96 -10.46
CA HIS A 124 5.23 10.63 -11.69
C HIS A 124 3.72 10.83 -11.80
N VAL A 125 2.92 9.80 -11.50
CA VAL A 125 1.45 9.89 -11.59
C VAL A 125 0.86 10.95 -10.65
N ILE A 126 1.51 11.24 -9.53
CA ILE A 126 1.09 12.33 -8.65
C ILE A 126 1.27 13.67 -9.38
N TRP A 127 2.48 13.94 -9.87
CA TRP A 127 2.82 15.26 -10.41
C TRP A 127 2.19 15.55 -11.76
N GLU A 128 2.14 14.55 -12.63
CA GLU A 128 1.77 14.73 -14.03
C GLU A 128 0.28 14.48 -14.29
N ASP A 129 -0.37 13.67 -13.47
CA ASP A 129 -1.78 13.32 -13.65
C ASP A 129 -2.68 13.85 -12.52
N TRP A 130 -2.35 13.52 -11.27
CA TRP A 130 -3.26 13.77 -10.16
C TRP A 130 -3.36 15.24 -9.76
N LEU A 131 -2.24 15.92 -9.54
CA LEU A 131 -2.23 17.32 -9.10
C LEU A 131 -2.90 18.26 -10.13
N PRO A 132 -2.69 18.11 -11.46
CA PRO A 132 -3.47 18.87 -12.45
C PRO A 132 -4.98 18.63 -12.34
N LYS A 133 -5.43 17.38 -12.14
CA LYS A 133 -6.84 17.00 -11.94
C LYS A 133 -7.46 17.58 -10.66
N LEU A 134 -6.64 18.03 -9.71
CA LEU A 134 -7.08 18.74 -8.50
C LEU A 134 -7.26 20.25 -8.69
N HIS A 135 -7.23 20.74 -9.94
CA HIS A 135 -7.31 22.16 -10.29
C HIS A 135 -6.14 22.99 -9.74
N MET A 136 -4.98 22.37 -9.49
CA MET A 136 -3.75 23.12 -9.17
C MET A 136 -3.10 23.75 -10.41
N GLY A 137 -3.72 23.61 -11.59
CA GLY A 137 -3.22 24.15 -12.85
C GLY A 137 -2.07 23.32 -13.43
N TYR A 138 -1.47 23.85 -14.49
CA TYR A 138 -0.28 23.25 -15.10
C TYR A 138 0.91 23.35 -14.12
N ILE A 139 1.55 22.23 -13.84
CA ILE A 139 2.77 22.17 -13.04
C ILE A 139 3.94 22.18 -14.03
N SER A 140 4.74 23.26 -14.01
CA SER A 140 5.91 23.35 -14.88
C SER A 140 6.97 22.31 -14.54
N LYS A 141 7.78 21.91 -15.53
CA LYS A 141 8.90 20.97 -15.33
C LYS A 141 9.85 21.41 -14.22
N ASP A 142 10.06 22.72 -14.05
CA ASP A 142 10.91 23.26 -12.97
C ASP A 142 10.29 23.02 -11.58
N ILE A 143 8.97 23.14 -11.46
CA ILE A 143 8.27 22.82 -10.21
C ILE A 143 8.37 21.33 -9.92
N VAL A 144 8.14 20.48 -10.94
CA VAL A 144 8.30 19.02 -10.79
C VAL A 144 9.73 18.67 -10.34
N GLY A 145 10.76 19.28 -10.95
CA GLY A 145 12.15 19.08 -10.54
C GLY A 145 12.43 19.51 -9.10
N ARG A 146 11.84 20.61 -8.64
CA ARG A 146 11.92 21.02 -7.22
C ARG A 146 11.22 20.02 -6.30
N MET A 147 10.05 19.53 -6.68
CA MET A 147 9.31 18.53 -5.91
C MET A 147 10.07 17.21 -5.82
N GLN A 148 10.71 16.76 -6.91
CA GLN A 148 11.62 15.62 -6.93
C GLN A 148 12.76 15.78 -5.92
N ASN A 149 13.44 16.92 -5.97
CA ASN A 149 14.55 17.21 -5.05
C ASN A 149 14.11 17.18 -3.58
N VAL A 150 12.96 17.79 -3.26
CA VAL A 150 12.42 17.76 -1.89
C VAL A 150 12.02 16.35 -1.48
N ALA A 151 11.33 15.59 -2.34
CA ALA A 151 10.93 14.21 -2.05
C ALA A 151 12.14 13.29 -1.78
N ASN A 152 13.25 13.49 -2.48
CA ASN A 152 14.50 12.77 -2.22
C ASN A 152 15.03 13.02 -0.80
N VAL A 153 15.00 14.28 -0.33
CA VAL A 153 15.42 14.63 1.04
C VAL A 153 14.60 13.89 2.09
N TYR A 154 13.28 13.79 1.91
CA TYR A 154 12.41 13.17 2.91
C TYR A 154 12.32 11.63 2.84
N SER A 155 12.57 11.02 1.69
CA SER A 155 12.44 9.56 1.52
C SER A 155 13.63 8.76 2.06
N LYS A 156 14.83 9.36 2.12
CA LYS A 156 16.07 8.66 2.52
C LYS A 156 16.99 9.40 3.51
N ASN A 157 16.81 10.70 3.74
CA ASN A 157 17.72 11.50 4.59
C ASN A 157 17.08 12.02 5.89
N ARG A 158 16.60 11.12 6.76
CA ARG A 158 16.48 11.47 8.19
C ARG A 158 17.87 11.38 8.85
N LEU A 159 18.73 12.35 8.58
CA LEU A 159 19.84 12.62 9.50
C LEU A 159 19.31 13.46 10.67
N PRO A 160 19.70 13.16 11.93
CA PRO A 160 19.35 14.00 13.06
C PRO A 160 19.92 15.42 12.87
N PRO A 161 19.27 16.47 13.42
CA PRO A 161 19.77 17.83 13.32
C PRO A 161 21.09 17.93 14.08
N GLY A 162 22.21 18.07 13.35
CA GLY A 162 23.54 18.21 13.93
C GLY A 162 24.63 17.40 13.22
N ASP A 163 24.26 16.30 12.56
CA ASP A 163 25.21 15.50 11.78
C ASP A 163 25.15 15.94 10.32
N GLY A 164 26.05 16.85 9.95
CA GLY A 164 26.36 17.17 8.57
C GLY A 164 26.87 15.93 7.84
N GLY A 165 25.93 15.12 7.33
CA GLY A 165 26.24 13.89 6.63
C GLY A 165 27.01 14.19 5.35
N ALA A 166 28.16 13.51 5.20
CA ALA A 166 29.09 13.61 4.08
C ALA A 166 28.47 13.41 2.67
N ASN A 167 27.20 13.00 2.57
CA ASN A 167 26.50 12.79 1.30
C ASN A 167 25.83 14.06 0.74
N ALA A 168 25.67 15.12 1.53
CA ALA A 168 25.19 16.41 1.02
C ALA A 168 26.29 17.18 0.25
N ALA A 169 27.56 16.84 0.45
CA ALA A 169 28.70 17.56 -0.11
C ALA A 169 29.02 17.18 -1.57
N ASN A 170 28.54 16.04 -2.06
CA ASN A 170 28.98 15.51 -3.37
C ASN A 170 27.94 15.59 -4.50
N GLY A 171 26.79 16.25 -4.30
CA GLY A 171 25.78 16.38 -5.36
C GLY A 171 25.31 15.04 -5.95
N ALA A 172 25.54 13.94 -5.23
CA ALA A 172 25.18 12.61 -5.67
C ALA A 172 23.66 12.49 -5.53
N VAL A 173 22.97 12.65 -6.65
CA VAL A 173 21.58 12.24 -6.80
C VAL A 173 21.55 10.76 -6.46
N GLU A 174 21.08 10.41 -5.25
CA GLU A 174 20.78 9.01 -4.95
C GLU A 174 19.72 8.57 -5.94
N HIS A 175 20.13 7.76 -6.92
CA HIS A 175 19.19 7.16 -7.85
C HIS A 175 18.14 6.40 -7.06
N TRP A 176 16.89 6.54 -7.47
CA TRP A 176 15.79 5.72 -6.97
C TRP A 176 16.12 4.25 -7.24
N HIS A 177 16.67 3.58 -6.23
CA HIS A 177 16.93 2.15 -6.30
C HIS A 177 15.63 1.38 -6.20
N GLU A 178 15.31 0.63 -7.25
CA GLU A 178 14.21 -0.30 -7.31
C GLU A 178 14.44 -1.45 -6.31
N ASP A 179 13.93 -1.27 -5.09
CA ASP A 179 13.95 -2.25 -3.99
C ASP A 179 13.05 -3.48 -4.27
N SER A 180 12.27 -3.43 -5.35
CA SER A 180 11.27 -4.41 -5.76
C SER A 180 11.88 -5.76 -6.18
N THR A 181 12.92 -5.76 -7.02
CA THR A 181 13.56 -6.99 -7.53
C THR A 181 14.20 -7.82 -6.40
N MET A 182 14.82 -7.15 -5.44
CA MET A 182 15.45 -7.81 -4.29
C MET A 182 14.42 -8.40 -3.32
N LYS A 183 13.32 -7.69 -3.08
CA LYS A 183 12.19 -8.18 -2.28
C LYS A 183 11.57 -9.43 -2.88
N GLN A 184 11.32 -9.40 -4.19
CA GLN A 184 10.80 -10.55 -4.91
C GLN A 184 11.78 -11.72 -4.80
N ALA A 185 13.07 -11.54 -5.10
CA ALA A 185 14.04 -12.64 -5.09
C ALA A 185 14.21 -13.29 -3.71
N ARG A 186 14.21 -12.48 -2.64
CA ARG A 186 14.44 -12.96 -1.26
C ARG A 186 13.19 -13.42 -0.52
N ALA A 187 12.01 -13.33 -1.13
CA ALA A 187 10.77 -13.74 -0.48
C ALA A 187 10.73 -15.26 -0.26
N PRO A 188 10.62 -15.75 0.99
CA PRO A 188 10.45 -17.17 1.26
C PRO A 188 9.10 -17.66 0.72
N ALA A 189 9.00 -18.97 0.46
CA ALA A 189 7.80 -19.58 -0.10
C ALA A 189 6.54 -19.28 0.73
N SER A 190 6.64 -19.32 2.06
CA SER A 190 5.53 -19.00 2.98
C SER A 190 5.00 -17.58 2.81
N VAL A 191 5.87 -16.60 2.54
CA VAL A 191 5.45 -15.21 2.27
C VAL A 191 4.75 -15.12 0.93
N ARG A 192 5.28 -15.76 -0.11
CA ARG A 192 4.68 -15.76 -1.45
C ARG A 192 3.30 -16.42 -1.43
N GLU A 193 3.18 -17.56 -0.75
CA GLU A 193 1.94 -18.30 -0.62
C GLU A 193 0.89 -17.49 0.15
N ALA A 194 1.25 -16.94 1.33
CA ALA A 194 0.36 -16.09 2.11
C ALA A 194 -0.09 -14.85 1.32
N ALA A 195 0.84 -14.20 0.60
CA ALA A 195 0.52 -13.07 -0.28
C ALA A 195 -0.45 -13.47 -1.40
N ASN A 196 -0.20 -14.60 -2.05
CA ASN A 196 -1.05 -15.11 -3.13
C ASN A 196 -2.46 -15.48 -2.66
N ILE A 197 -2.60 -16.05 -1.46
CA ILE A 197 -3.91 -16.44 -0.92
C ILE A 197 -4.73 -15.21 -0.52
N PHE A 198 -4.12 -14.25 0.19
CA PHE A 198 -4.86 -13.17 0.84
C PHE A 198 -4.79 -11.83 0.13
N LEU A 199 -3.60 -11.42 -0.32
CA LEU A 199 -3.36 -10.08 -0.87
C LEU A 199 -3.60 -10.01 -2.38
N GLU A 200 -3.21 -11.05 -3.12
CA GLU A 200 -3.29 -11.04 -4.58
C GLU A 200 -4.71 -10.83 -5.12
N PRO A 201 -5.77 -11.44 -4.55
CA PRO A 201 -7.13 -11.19 -5.04
C PRO A 201 -7.59 -9.73 -4.87
N VAL A 202 -7.18 -9.07 -3.79
CA VAL A 202 -7.53 -7.66 -3.57
C VAL A 202 -6.61 -6.74 -4.36
N PHE A 203 -5.35 -7.10 -4.57
CA PHE A 203 -4.43 -6.42 -5.49
C PHE A 203 -5.00 -6.36 -6.91
N LYS A 204 -5.47 -7.49 -7.45
CA LYS A 204 -6.15 -7.54 -8.76
C LYS A 204 -7.38 -6.64 -8.82
N SER A 205 -8.20 -6.65 -7.76
CA SER A 205 -9.36 -5.76 -7.67
C SER A 205 -8.98 -4.28 -7.72
N MET A 206 -7.85 -3.89 -7.12
CA MET A 206 -7.33 -2.51 -7.17
C MET A 206 -6.74 -2.17 -8.53
N MET A 207 -6.06 -3.10 -9.19
CA MET A 207 -5.61 -2.96 -10.57
C MET A 207 -6.78 -2.75 -11.54
N ASP A 208 -7.86 -3.53 -11.40
CA ASP A 208 -9.08 -3.38 -12.21
C ASP A 208 -9.72 -2.00 -11.98
N ILE A 209 -9.79 -1.54 -10.73
CA ILE A 209 -10.29 -0.20 -10.39
C ILE A 209 -9.41 0.88 -11.02
N GLN A 210 -8.09 0.74 -10.92
CA GLN A 210 -7.14 1.69 -11.49
C GLN A 210 -7.28 1.77 -13.01
N ALA A 211 -7.41 0.64 -13.71
CA ALA A 211 -7.60 0.61 -15.16
C ALA A 211 -8.86 1.40 -15.58
N LEU A 212 -9.97 1.21 -14.86
CA LEU A 212 -11.21 1.95 -15.09
C LEU A 212 -11.12 3.47 -14.82
N GLN A 213 -10.07 3.94 -14.15
CA GLN A 213 -9.83 5.37 -13.88
C GLN A 213 -8.98 6.05 -14.96
N GLN A 214 -8.34 5.26 -15.83
CA GLN A 214 -7.51 5.74 -16.93
C GLN A 214 -8.27 5.82 -18.25
N ASP A 215 -9.40 5.11 -18.37
CA ASP A 215 -10.37 5.21 -19.47
C ASP A 215 -11.30 6.43 -19.34
#